data_AF-A0A6H1CAR9-F1
#
_entry.id   AF-A0A6H1CAR9-F1
#
_cell.length_a   1.000
_cell.length_b   1.000
_cell.length_c   1.000
_cell.angle_alpha   90.00
_cell.angle_beta   90.00
_cell.angle_gamma   90.00
#
_symmetry.space_group_name_H-M   'P 1'
#
loop_
_entity.id
_entity.type
_entity.pdbx_description
1 polymer ?
#
loop_
_entity_poly.entity_id
_entity_poly.type
_entity_poly.pdbx_seq_one_letter_code
_entity_poly.pdbx_strand_id
1 'polypeptide(L)'
;MTRKAFAIALISAATAVGMAACSSETTGDSVPDGPITMVADAPVRPFDSSGLIAQVQRRNVTAIVETVRARGGNDDDILAALIAGKAETEWLSGGSNGTPGDLQDIYGWWFRYNLAVDSTDAVVAATHSFMDVAATVTGNENDPVAYSLAVQRADPRRYDEKYHFPGEGPTAEAAYVEALPIAQAALTELSNQ
;
A
#
# COMPACT_ATOMS: atom_id res chain seq x y z
N MET A 1 31.71 21.22 -17.31
CA MET A 1 31.31 21.60 -15.94
C MET A 1 30.38 22.78 -16.01
N THR A 2 29.11 22.61 -15.64
CA THR A 2 28.24 23.71 -15.19
C THR A 2 26.97 23.10 -14.58
N ARG A 3 26.85 23.24 -13.25
CA ARG A 3 25.64 22.92 -12.49
C ARG A 3 24.56 23.93 -12.85
N LYS A 4 23.30 23.50 -13.01
CA LYS A 4 22.13 24.39 -13.02
C LYS A 4 21.26 24.07 -11.82
N ALA A 5 21.13 25.08 -10.95
CA ALA A 5 20.20 25.12 -9.84
C ALA A 5 18.79 25.37 -10.38
N PHE A 6 17.80 24.69 -9.79
CA PHE A 6 16.38 24.98 -10.02
C PHE A 6 15.92 26.00 -8.98
N ALA A 7 15.56 27.19 -9.46
CA ALA A 7 14.83 28.19 -8.69
C ALA A 7 13.33 27.87 -8.78
N ILE A 8 12.68 27.71 -7.63
CA ILE A 8 11.22 27.53 -7.55
C ILE A 8 10.60 28.93 -7.51
N ALA A 9 9.84 29.27 -8.56
CA ALA A 9 9.02 30.47 -8.61
C ALA A 9 7.66 30.17 -7.94
N LEU A 10 7.37 30.87 -6.85
CA LEU A 10 6.05 30.88 -6.21
C LEU A 10 5.08 31.66 -7.10
N ILE A 11 4.09 30.97 -7.66
CA ILE A 11 2.99 31.59 -8.39
C ILE A 11 1.90 31.96 -7.38
N SER A 12 1.75 33.27 -7.17
CA SER A 12 0.56 33.87 -6.58
C SER A 12 -0.60 33.77 -7.57
N ALA A 13 -1.76 33.30 -7.12
CA ALA A 13 -3.02 33.53 -7.84
C ALA A 13 -4.18 33.70 -6.84
N ALA A 14 -4.63 34.96 -6.76
CA ALA A 14 -5.92 35.32 -6.20
C ALA A 14 -7.02 35.08 -7.26
N THR A 15 -8.22 34.70 -6.84
CA THR A 15 -9.43 35.55 -6.92
C THR A 15 -10.61 34.86 -6.28
N ALA A 16 -11.37 35.67 -5.54
CA ALA A 16 -12.64 35.34 -4.93
C ALA A 16 -13.73 35.08 -5.97
N VAL A 17 -14.63 34.14 -5.64
CA VAL A 17 -16.00 34.16 -6.15
C VAL A 17 -16.91 34.09 -4.93
N GLY A 18 -17.45 35.25 -4.58
CA GLY A 18 -18.52 35.35 -3.60
C GLY A 18 -19.84 34.92 -4.24
N MET A 19 -20.61 34.14 -3.50
CA MET A 19 -22.06 34.15 -3.60
C MET A 19 -22.63 34.40 -2.22
N ALA A 20 -23.03 35.66 -2.00
CA ALA A 20 -23.97 36.04 -0.97
C ALA A 20 -25.36 36.14 -1.62
N ALA A 21 -26.30 35.36 -1.09
CA ALA A 21 -27.74 35.64 -1.07
C ALA A 21 -28.23 35.00 0.25
N CYS A 22 -28.30 35.76 1.34
CA CYS A 22 -29.49 36.48 1.85
C CYS A 22 -30.65 35.52 2.18
N SER A 23 -31.29 35.49 3.34
CA SER A 23 -31.14 36.13 4.65
C SER A 23 -32.18 35.47 5.58
N SER A 24 -31.89 35.33 6.88
CA SER A 24 -32.86 35.61 7.94
C SER A 24 -32.13 35.96 9.24
N GLU A 25 -32.58 37.05 9.85
CA GLU A 25 -32.02 37.89 10.90
C GLU A 25 -31.67 37.20 12.24
N THR A 26 -30.57 37.61 12.90
CA THR A 26 -30.59 38.49 14.09
C THR A 26 -29.20 38.56 14.76
N THR A 27 -28.84 39.80 15.11
CA THR A 27 -27.65 40.32 15.77
C THR A 27 -27.18 39.60 17.04
N GLY A 28 -25.87 39.36 17.11
CA GLY A 28 -25.08 39.52 18.34
C GLY A 28 -24.67 38.24 19.07
N ASP A 29 -23.55 37.64 18.65
CA ASP A 29 -22.42 37.45 19.56
C ASP A 29 -21.15 37.13 18.75
N SER A 30 -20.04 37.78 19.09
CA SER A 30 -18.76 37.56 18.42
C SER A 30 -18.17 36.25 18.90
N VAL A 31 -18.21 35.20 18.07
CA VAL A 31 -17.45 33.97 18.34
C VAL A 31 -15.95 34.34 18.28
N PRO A 32 -15.16 34.07 19.32
CA PRO A 32 -13.74 34.41 19.29
C PRO A 32 -13.04 33.55 18.22
N ASP A 33 -12.41 34.22 17.26
CA ASP A 33 -11.44 33.64 16.31
C ASP A 33 -10.21 33.18 17.10
N GLY A 34 -10.33 32.01 17.74
CA GLY A 34 -9.20 31.28 18.28
C GLY A 34 -8.35 30.73 17.12
N PRO A 35 -7.02 30.66 17.28
CA PRO A 35 -6.17 30.11 16.22
C PRO A 35 -6.61 28.68 15.90
N ILE A 36 -7.01 28.44 14.65
CA ILE A 36 -7.19 27.09 14.12
C ILE A 36 -5.83 26.43 14.17
N THR A 37 -5.59 25.64 15.21
CA THR A 37 -4.40 24.81 15.32
C THR A 37 -4.62 23.67 14.34
N MET A 38 -4.06 23.79 13.13
CA MET A 38 -3.94 22.64 12.23
C MET A 38 -3.08 21.61 12.95
N VAL A 39 -3.70 20.57 13.48
CA VAL A 39 -3.00 19.37 13.92
C VAL A 39 -2.46 18.74 12.64
N ALA A 40 -1.14 18.81 12.43
CA ALA A 40 -0.51 18.05 11.37
C ALA A 40 -0.84 16.57 11.61
N ASP A 41 -1.36 15.89 10.58
CA ASP A 41 -1.60 14.46 10.67
C ASP A 41 -0.29 13.76 11.05
N ALA A 42 -0.39 12.84 12.01
CA ALA A 42 0.76 12.06 12.41
C ALA A 42 1.28 11.28 11.19
N PRO A 43 2.60 11.25 10.95
CA PRO A 43 3.15 10.49 9.84
C PRO A 43 2.73 9.02 9.95
N VAL A 44 2.27 8.45 8.84
CA VAL A 44 1.92 7.03 8.73
C VAL A 44 3.16 6.22 9.08
N ARG A 45 3.06 5.40 10.13
CA ARG A 45 4.11 4.44 10.51
C ARG A 45 3.79 3.12 9.82
N PRO A 46 4.53 2.72 8.77
CA PRO A 46 4.13 1.60 7.93
C PRO A 46 4.30 0.25 8.63
N PHE A 47 5.27 0.16 9.53
CA PHE A 47 5.60 -1.04 10.29
C PHE A 47 5.07 -0.96 11.71
N ASP A 48 4.90 -2.13 12.32
CA ASP A 48 4.57 -2.22 13.73
C ASP A 48 5.57 -1.48 14.64
N SER A 49 5.06 -1.01 15.78
CA SER A 49 5.74 -0.04 16.63
C SER A 49 7.10 -0.50 17.20
N SER A 50 7.26 -1.79 17.48
CA SER A 50 8.53 -2.42 17.88
C SER A 50 8.37 -3.95 17.98
N GLY A 51 9.49 -4.67 17.96
CA GLY A 51 9.50 -6.12 18.22
C GLY A 51 9.72 -6.99 16.97
N LEU A 52 9.49 -8.29 17.14
CA LEU A 52 9.78 -9.29 16.11
C LEU A 52 8.93 -9.10 14.85
N ILE A 53 7.64 -8.78 15.00
CA ILE A 53 6.73 -8.58 13.86
C ILE A 53 7.21 -7.42 12.99
N ALA A 54 7.56 -6.29 13.60
CA ALA A 54 8.09 -5.12 12.89
C ALA A 54 9.41 -5.41 12.16
N GLN A 55 10.25 -6.33 12.68
CA GLN A 55 11.47 -6.76 12.00
C GLN A 55 11.16 -7.68 10.82
N VAL A 56 10.22 -8.61 10.98
CA VAL A 56 9.77 -9.51 9.92
C VAL A 56 9.13 -8.72 8.78
N GLN A 57 8.24 -7.77 9.08
CA GLN A 57 7.64 -6.89 8.08
C GLN A 57 8.70 -6.12 7.29
N ARG A 58 9.65 -5.46 7.98
CA ARG A 58 10.75 -4.75 7.29
C ARG A 58 11.54 -5.67 6.37
N ARG A 59 11.97 -6.83 6.89
CA ARG A 59 12.72 -7.83 6.12
C ARG A 59 11.95 -8.28 4.88
N ASN A 60 10.66 -8.56 5.03
CA ASN A 60 9.82 -9.06 3.94
C ASN A 60 9.54 -7.95 2.89
N VAL A 61 9.24 -6.72 3.33
CA VAL A 61 9.07 -5.56 2.43
C VAL A 61 10.38 -5.29 1.67
N THR A 62 11.53 -5.31 2.34
CA THR A 62 12.84 -5.19 1.67
C THR A 62 13.02 -6.28 0.62
N ALA A 63 12.72 -7.54 0.96
CA ALA A 63 12.83 -8.66 0.02
C ALA A 63 11.91 -8.50 -1.19
N ILE A 64 10.67 -8.01 -1.01
CA ILE A 64 9.76 -7.70 -2.12
C ILE A 64 10.38 -6.64 -3.04
N VAL A 65 10.78 -5.49 -2.47
CA VAL A 65 11.35 -4.36 -3.24
C VAL A 65 12.58 -4.78 -4.03
N GLU A 66 13.52 -5.47 -3.38
CA GLU A 66 14.75 -5.93 -4.02
C GLU A 66 14.47 -6.96 -5.11
N THR A 67 13.53 -7.89 -4.89
CA THR A 67 13.16 -8.91 -5.87
C THR A 67 12.53 -8.29 -7.10
N VAL A 68 11.60 -7.34 -6.92
CA VAL A 68 10.95 -6.65 -8.04
C VAL A 68 11.97 -5.87 -8.88
N ARG A 69 12.84 -5.10 -8.22
CA ARG A 69 13.92 -4.36 -8.89
C ARG A 69 14.89 -5.28 -9.62
N ALA A 70 15.29 -6.39 -9.01
CA ALA A 70 16.22 -7.35 -9.61
C ALA A 70 15.65 -8.02 -10.88
N ARG A 71 14.33 -8.14 -10.98
CA ARG A 71 13.64 -8.60 -12.19
C ARG A 71 13.30 -7.51 -13.19
N GLY A 72 13.72 -6.27 -12.94
CA GLY A 72 13.49 -5.14 -13.85
C GLY A 72 12.08 -4.55 -13.77
N GLY A 73 11.31 -4.85 -12.71
CA GLY A 73 10.04 -4.19 -12.44
C GLY A 73 10.22 -2.72 -12.07
N ASN A 74 9.21 -1.91 -12.36
CA ASN A 74 9.21 -0.48 -12.10
C ASN A 74 8.64 -0.15 -10.70
N ASP A 75 8.54 1.13 -10.36
CA ASP A 75 8.00 1.56 -9.06
C ASP A 75 6.50 1.21 -8.89
N ASP A 76 5.74 1.12 -9.98
CA ASP A 76 4.34 0.71 -9.94
C ASP A 76 4.20 -0.78 -9.63
N ASP A 77 5.08 -1.64 -10.17
CA ASP A 77 5.16 -3.06 -9.84
C ASP A 77 5.55 -3.27 -8.37
N ILE A 78 6.50 -2.47 -7.87
CA ILE A 78 6.89 -2.49 -6.46
C ILE A 78 5.68 -2.11 -5.59
N LEU A 79 5.03 -0.99 -5.91
CA LEU A 79 3.91 -0.49 -5.13
C LEU A 79 2.74 -1.47 -5.16
N ALA A 80 2.43 -2.06 -6.31
CA ALA A 80 1.39 -3.07 -6.44
C ALA A 80 1.66 -4.32 -5.61
N ALA A 81 2.90 -4.82 -5.61
CA ALA A 81 3.31 -5.95 -4.78
C ALA A 81 3.21 -5.59 -3.27
N LEU A 82 3.63 -4.38 -2.89
CA LEU A 82 3.54 -3.94 -1.50
C LEU A 82 2.09 -3.78 -1.01
N ILE A 83 1.20 -3.24 -1.84
CA ILE A 83 -0.24 -3.14 -1.56
C ILE A 83 -0.82 -4.52 -1.33
N ALA A 84 -0.61 -5.46 -2.26
CA ALA A 84 -1.11 -6.82 -2.15
C ALA A 84 -0.58 -7.51 -0.90
N GLY A 85 0.74 -7.46 -0.67
CA GLY A 85 1.34 -8.10 0.51
C GLY A 85 0.82 -7.52 1.83
N LYS A 86 0.49 -6.22 1.85
CA LYS A 86 -0.07 -5.56 3.03
C LYS A 86 -1.52 -5.98 3.25
N ALA A 87 -2.36 -5.81 2.23
CA ALA A 87 -3.79 -6.08 2.31
C ALA A 87 -4.10 -7.55 2.61
N GLU A 88 -3.34 -8.47 2.02
CA GLU A 88 -3.61 -9.90 2.13
C GLU A 88 -3.09 -10.51 3.43
N THR A 89 -1.92 -10.07 3.91
CA THR A 89 -1.22 -10.77 5.00
C THR A 89 -0.47 -9.87 5.97
N GLU A 90 -0.64 -8.55 5.89
CA GLU A 90 0.12 -7.61 6.72
C GLU A 90 1.66 -7.75 6.56
N TRP A 91 2.09 -8.17 5.36
CA TRP A 91 3.47 -8.56 5.00
C TRP A 91 4.04 -9.75 5.78
N LEU A 92 3.18 -10.65 6.25
CA LEU A 92 3.56 -11.85 6.98
C LEU A 92 3.26 -13.10 6.16
N SER A 93 4.27 -13.95 5.94
CA SER A 93 4.05 -15.28 5.38
C SER A 93 3.77 -16.31 6.47
N GLY A 94 3.08 -17.39 6.13
CA GLY A 94 2.74 -18.47 7.05
C GLY A 94 1.51 -18.23 7.91
N GLY A 95 0.72 -17.20 7.60
CA GLY A 95 -0.64 -17.08 8.12
C GLY A 95 -1.51 -18.26 7.69
N SER A 96 -2.58 -18.53 8.43
CA SER A 96 -3.58 -19.54 8.07
C SER A 96 -4.96 -18.92 8.08
N ASN A 97 -5.77 -19.25 7.08
CA ASN A 97 -7.18 -18.84 6.99
C ASN A 97 -8.14 -19.76 7.78
N GLY A 98 -7.62 -20.58 8.70
CA GLY A 98 -8.41 -21.41 9.60
C GLY A 98 -8.58 -22.87 9.17
N THR A 99 -8.00 -23.29 8.04
CA THR A 99 -7.92 -24.71 7.66
C THR A 99 -6.58 -25.31 8.12
N PRO A 100 -6.57 -26.40 8.93
CA PRO A 100 -5.33 -27.02 9.38
C PRO A 100 -4.47 -27.52 8.21
N GLY A 101 -3.24 -27.00 8.11
CA GLY A 101 -2.29 -27.36 7.04
C GLY A 101 -2.21 -26.35 5.89
N ASP A 102 -3.11 -25.37 5.84
CA ASP A 102 -3.15 -24.37 4.78
C ASP A 102 -2.46 -23.10 5.25
N LEU A 103 -1.16 -23.04 4.98
CA LEU A 103 -0.35 -21.85 5.17
C LEU A 103 -0.43 -20.98 3.91
N GLN A 104 -0.39 -19.67 4.10
CA GLN A 104 -0.39 -18.69 3.03
C GLN A 104 1.01 -18.15 2.76
N ASP A 105 1.29 -17.86 1.49
CA ASP A 105 2.39 -17.01 1.09
C ASP A 105 2.07 -15.55 1.40
N ILE A 106 3.05 -14.66 1.18
CA ILE A 106 2.92 -13.25 1.54
C ILE A 106 1.80 -12.50 0.79
N TYR A 107 1.25 -13.08 -0.29
CA TYR A 107 0.16 -12.49 -1.08
C TYR A 107 -1.18 -13.18 -0.84
N GLY A 108 -1.30 -13.95 0.25
CA GLY A 108 -2.56 -14.59 0.67
C GLY A 108 -2.85 -15.92 -0.03
N TRP A 109 -1.98 -16.37 -0.94
CA TRP A 109 -2.19 -17.62 -1.65
C TRP A 109 -1.68 -18.82 -0.90
N TRP A 110 -2.25 -19.97 -1.19
CA TRP A 110 -1.82 -21.24 -0.64
C TRP A 110 -0.34 -21.49 -0.92
N PHE A 111 0.40 -21.76 0.15
CA PHE A 111 1.84 -21.96 0.11
C PHE A 111 2.18 -23.27 -0.58
N ARG A 112 2.93 -23.19 -1.68
CA ARG A 112 3.28 -24.35 -2.53
C ARG A 112 4.77 -24.46 -2.81
N TYR A 113 5.58 -23.66 -2.14
CA TYR A 113 7.03 -23.67 -2.31
C TYR A 113 7.63 -24.75 -1.41
N ASN A 114 8.63 -25.50 -1.90
CA ASN A 114 9.39 -26.44 -1.09
C ASN A 114 10.43 -25.69 -0.23
N LEU A 115 9.96 -24.74 0.57
CA LEU A 115 10.74 -23.79 1.35
C LEU A 115 10.11 -23.63 2.75
N ALA A 116 10.88 -23.09 3.70
CA ALA A 116 10.31 -22.69 4.98
C ALA A 116 9.38 -21.50 4.79
N VAL A 117 8.15 -21.61 5.31
CA VAL A 117 7.05 -20.67 5.03
C VAL A 117 7.35 -19.23 5.43
N ASP A 118 8.08 -19.05 6.51
CA ASP A 118 8.43 -17.78 7.16
C ASP A 118 9.81 -17.25 6.73
N SER A 119 10.43 -17.91 5.75
CA SER A 119 11.75 -17.54 5.22
C SER A 119 11.68 -16.44 4.18
N THR A 120 12.78 -15.68 4.07
CA THR A 120 12.95 -14.69 3.00
C THR A 120 12.90 -15.33 1.60
N ASP A 121 13.45 -16.54 1.43
CA ASP A 121 13.42 -17.24 0.13
C ASP A 121 11.98 -17.53 -0.33
N ALA A 122 11.09 -17.82 0.62
CA ALA A 122 9.69 -18.02 0.32
C ALA A 122 8.99 -16.74 -0.13
N VAL A 123 9.34 -15.59 0.47
CA VAL A 123 8.88 -14.28 0.02
C VAL A 123 9.37 -13.99 -1.39
N VAL A 124 10.66 -14.21 -1.67
CA VAL A 124 11.25 -14.05 -3.01
C VAL A 124 10.53 -14.91 -4.05
N ALA A 125 10.27 -16.19 -3.75
CA ALA A 125 9.58 -17.09 -4.65
C ALA A 125 8.13 -16.65 -4.94
N ALA A 126 7.42 -16.19 -3.91
CA ALA A 126 6.09 -15.62 -4.07
C ALA A 126 6.13 -14.33 -4.92
N THR A 127 7.12 -13.45 -4.70
CA THR A 127 7.26 -12.20 -5.47
C THR A 127 7.59 -12.48 -6.93
N HIS A 128 8.41 -13.50 -7.23
CA HIS A 128 8.59 -13.96 -8.60
C HIS A 128 7.27 -14.38 -9.26
N SER A 129 6.45 -15.17 -8.55
CA SER A 129 5.14 -15.59 -9.06
C SER A 129 4.21 -14.40 -9.29
N PHE A 130 4.16 -13.45 -8.35
CA PHE A 130 3.39 -12.21 -8.49
C PHE A 130 3.81 -11.43 -9.75
N MET A 131 5.11 -11.28 -9.99
CA MET A 131 5.63 -10.60 -11.18
C MET A 131 5.33 -11.33 -12.49
N ASP A 132 5.38 -12.67 -12.48
CA ASP A 132 5.00 -13.47 -13.66
C ASP A 132 3.53 -13.24 -14.04
N VAL A 133 2.66 -13.06 -13.04
CA VAL A 133 1.25 -12.71 -13.26
C VAL A 133 1.10 -11.24 -13.67
N ALA A 134 1.82 -10.32 -13.02
CA ALA A 134 1.78 -8.89 -13.33
C ALA A 134 2.10 -8.60 -14.81
N ALA A 135 3.07 -9.34 -15.38
CA ALA A 135 3.42 -9.25 -16.80
C ALA A 135 2.27 -9.63 -17.78
N THR A 136 1.20 -10.24 -17.30
CA THR A 136 0.02 -10.60 -18.10
C THR A 136 -1.11 -9.58 -18.02
N VAL A 137 -1.05 -8.65 -17.07
CA VAL A 137 -2.08 -7.63 -16.84
C VAL A 137 -1.82 -6.44 -17.77
N THR A 138 -2.87 -5.93 -18.40
CA THR A 138 -2.81 -4.75 -19.27
C THR A 138 -3.73 -3.66 -18.75
N GLY A 139 -3.25 -2.41 -18.69
CA GLY A 139 -4.02 -1.26 -18.20
C GLY A 139 -3.89 -1.04 -16.69
N ASN A 140 -4.66 -0.10 -16.15
CA ASN A 140 -4.66 0.30 -14.72
C ASN A 140 -3.35 0.89 -14.18
N GLU A 141 -2.38 1.21 -15.03
CA GLU A 141 -1.05 1.74 -14.64
C GLU A 141 -1.13 3.04 -13.83
N ASN A 142 -2.19 3.83 -13.97
CA ASN A 142 -2.40 5.07 -13.22
C ASN A 142 -3.18 4.89 -11.90
N ASP A 143 -3.59 3.67 -11.58
CA ASP A 143 -4.30 3.32 -10.35
C ASP A 143 -3.61 2.12 -9.69
N PRO A 144 -2.72 2.35 -8.71
CA PRO A 144 -1.93 1.28 -8.10
C PRO A 144 -2.78 0.26 -7.35
N VAL A 145 -3.96 0.66 -6.84
CA VAL A 145 -4.89 -0.25 -6.16
C VAL A 145 -5.56 -1.15 -7.18
N ALA A 146 -6.10 -0.57 -8.25
CA ALA A 146 -6.75 -1.33 -9.32
C ALA A 146 -5.76 -2.25 -10.03
N TYR A 147 -4.52 -1.80 -10.26
CA TYR A 147 -3.46 -2.62 -10.83
C TYR A 147 -3.11 -3.79 -9.92
N SER A 148 -2.82 -3.54 -8.64
CA SER A 148 -2.50 -4.59 -7.65
C SER A 148 -3.59 -5.67 -7.56
N LEU A 149 -4.86 -5.24 -7.46
CA LEU A 149 -5.99 -6.17 -7.39
C LEU A 149 -6.20 -6.92 -8.73
N ALA A 150 -5.92 -6.28 -9.87
CA ALA A 150 -5.97 -6.94 -11.17
C ALA A 150 -4.91 -8.04 -11.30
N VAL A 151 -3.70 -7.84 -10.79
CA VAL A 151 -2.66 -8.88 -10.73
C VAL A 151 -3.17 -10.09 -9.94
N GLN A 152 -3.73 -9.85 -8.77
CA GLN A 152 -4.24 -10.93 -7.92
C GLN A 152 -5.38 -11.70 -8.58
N ARG A 153 -6.31 -10.98 -9.23
CA ARG A 153 -7.43 -11.59 -9.97
C ARG A 153 -6.98 -12.34 -11.23
N ALA A 154 -5.84 -11.98 -11.81
CA ALA A 154 -5.26 -12.65 -12.98
C ALA A 154 -4.48 -13.93 -12.62
N ASP A 155 -4.21 -14.18 -11.34
CA ASP A 155 -3.43 -15.35 -10.92
C ASP A 155 -4.14 -16.66 -11.31
N PRO A 156 -3.43 -17.63 -11.94
CA PRO A 156 -4.00 -18.89 -12.40
C PRO A 156 -4.53 -19.79 -11.27
N ARG A 157 -4.16 -19.52 -10.01
CA ARG A 157 -4.71 -20.18 -8.81
C ARG A 157 -6.19 -19.83 -8.55
N ARG A 158 -6.73 -18.85 -9.30
CA ARG A 158 -8.12 -18.35 -9.29
C ARG A 158 -8.48 -17.65 -7.99
N TYR A 159 -8.48 -16.33 -8.05
CA TYR A 159 -8.82 -15.48 -6.92
C TYR A 159 -10.28 -15.70 -6.50
N ASP A 160 -10.47 -15.98 -5.21
CA ASP A 160 -11.79 -16.05 -4.59
C ASP A 160 -11.70 -15.32 -3.25
N GLU A 161 -12.36 -14.17 -3.20
CA GLU A 161 -12.30 -13.21 -2.12
C GLU A 161 -12.61 -13.84 -0.76
N LYS A 162 -13.47 -14.86 -0.71
CA LYS A 162 -13.82 -15.54 0.54
C LYS A 162 -12.64 -16.27 1.21
N TYR A 163 -11.61 -16.62 0.44
CA TYR A 163 -10.42 -17.30 0.96
C TYR A 163 -9.29 -16.33 1.32
N HIS A 164 -9.27 -15.18 0.66
CA HIS A 164 -8.31 -14.10 0.89
C HIS A 164 -8.75 -13.21 2.07
N PHE A 165 -10.05 -12.97 2.19
CA PHE A 165 -10.67 -12.16 3.23
C PHE A 165 -11.79 -12.96 3.95
N PRO A 166 -11.44 -14.01 4.72
CA PRO A 166 -12.43 -14.83 5.41
C PRO A 166 -13.05 -14.09 6.62
N GLY A 167 -14.36 -13.84 6.58
CA GLY A 167 -15.14 -13.32 7.70
C GLY A 167 -15.93 -12.05 7.39
N GLU A 168 -16.48 -11.42 8.43
CA GLU A 168 -17.09 -10.08 8.32
C GLU A 168 -15.98 -9.03 8.35
N GLY A 169 -15.31 -8.86 7.21
CA GLY A 169 -14.19 -7.92 7.01
C GLY A 169 -14.45 -6.92 5.89
N PRO A 170 -13.49 -6.00 5.65
CA PRO A 170 -13.51 -5.14 4.47
C PRO A 170 -13.50 -6.00 3.19
N THR A 171 -14.14 -5.50 2.13
CA THR A 171 -13.97 -6.10 0.80
C THR A 171 -12.50 -6.02 0.40
N ALA A 172 -12.07 -6.88 -0.53
CA ALA A 172 -10.71 -6.85 -1.05
C ALA A 172 -10.33 -5.45 -1.56
N GLU A 173 -11.26 -4.77 -2.24
CA GLU A 173 -11.03 -3.39 -2.70
C GLU A 173 -10.77 -2.42 -1.54
N ALA A 174 -11.58 -2.48 -0.48
CA ALA A 174 -11.37 -1.63 0.70
C ALA A 174 -10.04 -1.92 1.40
N ALA A 175 -9.67 -3.20 1.56
CA ALA A 175 -8.38 -3.58 2.14
C ALA A 175 -7.18 -3.07 1.31
N TYR A 176 -7.27 -3.14 -0.02
CA TYR A 176 -6.20 -2.65 -0.89
C TYR A 176 -6.10 -1.11 -0.88
N VAL A 177 -7.24 -0.41 -0.79
CA VAL A 177 -7.26 1.05 -0.60
C VAL A 177 -6.60 1.45 0.72
N GLU A 178 -6.90 0.74 1.82
CA GLU A 178 -6.29 0.98 3.13
C GLU A 178 -4.78 0.69 3.13
N ALA A 179 -4.36 -0.33 2.37
CA ALA A 179 -2.96 -0.70 2.23
C ALA A 179 -2.11 0.32 1.46
N LEU A 180 -2.69 1.08 0.52
CA LEU A 180 -1.96 2.04 -0.33
C LEU A 180 -1.10 3.04 0.45
N PRO A 181 -1.64 3.87 1.37
CA PRO A 181 -0.82 4.83 2.10
C PRO A 181 0.26 4.17 2.97
N ILE A 182 0.03 2.95 3.45
CA ILE A 182 0.99 2.19 4.25
C ILE A 182 2.12 1.65 3.37
N ALA A 183 1.81 1.12 2.18
CA ALA A 183 2.80 0.68 1.21
C ALA A 183 3.69 1.83 0.72
N GLN A 184 3.10 2.99 0.44
CA GLN A 184 3.84 4.20 0.07
C GLN A 184 4.79 4.67 1.19
N ALA A 185 4.31 4.66 2.44
CA ALA A 185 5.14 5.00 3.59
C ALA A 185 6.29 4.00 3.78
N ALA A 186 6.06 2.70 3.59
CA ALA A 186 7.10 1.67 3.68
C ALA A 186 8.19 1.85 2.62
N LEU A 187 7.79 2.08 1.36
CA LEU A 187 8.73 2.33 0.27
C LEU A 187 9.55 3.60 0.50
N THR A 188 8.92 4.65 1.04
CA THR A 188 9.60 5.90 1.40
C THR A 188 10.58 5.71 2.55
N GLU A 189 10.20 4.99 3.60
CA GLU A 189 11.09 4.69 4.74
C GLU A 189 12.33 3.92 4.28
N LEU A 190 12.16 2.90 3.43
CA LEU A 190 13.27 2.10 2.89
C LEU A 190 14.17 2.87 1.91
N SER A 191 13.62 3.82 1.16
CA SER A 191 14.42 4.62 0.19
C SER A 191 15.29 5.67 0.86
N ASN A 192 15.06 5.97 2.15
CA ASN A 192 15.81 6.95 2.94
C ASN A 192 16.87 6.31 3.86
N GLN A 193 17.07 4.98 3.78
CA GLN A 193 18.10 4.24 4.51
C GLN A 193 19.39 4.14 3.68
#